data_AF-A0A7K4VB33-F1
#
_entry.id   AF-A0A7K4VB33-F1
#
_cell.length_a   1.000
_cell.length_b   1.000
_cell.length_c   1.000
_cell.angle_alpha   90.00
_cell.angle_beta   90.00
_cell.angle_gamma   90.00
#
_symmetry.space_group_name_H-M   'P 1'
#
loop_
_entity.id
_entity.type
_entity.pdbx_description
1 polymer ?
#
loop_
_entity_poly.entity_id
_entity_poly.type
_entity_poly.pdbx_seq_one_letter_code
_entity_poly.pdbx_strand_id
1 'polypeptide(L)'
;LNKNVPIFVCTMAYPTVPCPLHIFEPCYRLMIRRCMETGTRQFGMCISDPVKGFADYGCILEIRNVEFFADGRSVVDSIGKRRFKVIQHSQRDGYNTADIEYIEDQKVD
;
A
#
# COMPACT_ATOMS: atom_id res chain seq x y z
N LEU A 1 -13.37 1.27 10.20
CA LEU A 1 -12.85 0.11 9.45
C LEU A 1 -12.76 0.47 7.98
N ASN A 2 -11.59 0.39 7.36
CA ASN A 2 -11.42 0.60 5.91
C ASN A 2 -11.35 -0.77 5.25
N LYS A 3 -12.17 -1.00 4.22
CA LYS A 3 -12.30 -2.33 3.60
C LYS A 3 -11.56 -2.44 2.28
N ASN A 4 -11.07 -3.64 1.97
CA ASN A 4 -10.44 -3.97 0.69
C ASN A 4 -9.32 -3.01 0.27
N VAL A 5 -8.54 -2.50 1.23
CA VAL A 5 -7.40 -1.62 0.95
C VAL A 5 -6.36 -2.43 0.18
N PRO A 6 -5.87 -1.96 -0.99
CA PRO A 6 -4.83 -2.65 -1.74
C PRO A 6 -3.51 -2.65 -0.96
N ILE A 7 -2.84 -3.80 -0.90
CA ILE A 7 -1.61 -4.00 -0.14
C ILE A 7 -0.45 -4.33 -1.08
N PHE A 8 0.57 -3.48 -1.04
CA PHE A 8 1.87 -3.71 -1.67
C PHE A 8 2.81 -4.38 -0.66
N VAL A 9 3.30 -5.58 -0.97
CA VAL A 9 4.21 -6.31 -0.06
C VAL A 9 5.64 -6.11 -0.52
N CYS A 10 6.43 -5.36 0.24
CA CYS A 10 7.82 -5.05 -0.14
C CYS A 10 8.72 -4.76 1.07
N THR A 11 8.60 -3.57 1.66
CA THR A 11 9.47 -3.10 2.73
C THR A 11 8.68 -2.37 3.82
N MET A 12 9.34 -2.01 4.91
CA MET A 12 8.74 -1.18 5.95
C MET A 12 8.64 0.26 5.47
N ALA A 13 7.45 0.85 5.55
CA ALA A 13 7.22 2.27 5.30
C ALA A 13 6.81 2.98 6.59
N TYR A 14 7.22 4.25 6.70
CA TYR A 14 6.96 5.07 7.88
C TYR A 14 6.13 6.30 7.50
N PRO A 15 5.23 6.76 8.39
CA PRO A 15 4.57 8.05 8.23
C PRO A 15 5.58 9.16 7.92
N THR A 16 5.19 10.10 7.06
CA THR A 16 5.96 11.28 6.61
C THR A 16 7.23 11.01 5.80
N VAL A 17 7.66 9.75 5.68
CA VAL A 17 8.84 9.37 4.91
C VAL A 17 8.47 9.14 3.43
N PRO A 18 9.17 9.78 2.46
CA PRO A 18 9.03 9.48 1.04
C PRO A 18 9.45 8.03 0.73
N CYS A 19 8.72 7.40 -0.18
CA CYS A 19 8.98 6.03 -0.62
C CYS A 19 8.79 5.93 -2.14
N PRO A 20 9.86 6.16 -2.93
CA PRO A 20 9.83 5.94 -4.36
C PRO A 20 9.85 4.45 -4.67
N LEU A 21 8.99 3.99 -5.59
CA LEU A 21 8.84 2.58 -5.94
C LEU A 21 8.91 2.39 -7.45
N HIS A 22 9.62 1.36 -7.89
CA HIS A 22 9.57 0.88 -9.27
C HIS A 22 8.62 -0.32 -9.34
N ILE A 23 7.52 -0.15 -10.05
CA ILE A 23 6.44 -1.13 -10.17
C ILE A 23 6.55 -1.83 -11.52
N PHE A 24 6.99 -3.07 -11.49
CA PHE A 24 7.18 -3.88 -12.70
C PHE A 24 6.28 -5.13 -12.75
N GLU A 25 5.86 -5.65 -11.60
CA GLU A 25 5.01 -6.85 -11.55
C GLU A 25 3.59 -6.58 -12.08
N PRO A 26 3.02 -7.45 -12.94
CA PRO A 26 1.72 -7.22 -13.57
C PRO A 26 0.56 -6.92 -12.61
N CYS A 27 0.45 -7.62 -11.48
CA CYS A 27 -0.65 -7.41 -10.54
C CYS A 27 -0.56 -6.04 -9.84
N TYR A 28 0.65 -5.58 -9.48
CA TYR A 28 0.83 -4.27 -8.88
C TYR A 28 0.72 -3.12 -9.89
N ARG A 29 1.05 -3.34 -11.18
CA ARG A 29 0.75 -2.38 -12.25
C ARG A 29 -0.75 -2.09 -12.32
N LEU A 30 -1.58 -3.15 -12.27
CA LEU A 30 -3.04 -3.01 -12.21
C LEU A 30 -3.50 -2.30 -10.93
N MET A 31 -2.93 -2.67 -9.79
CA MET A 31 -3.23 -2.05 -8.49
C MET A 31 -3.00 -0.53 -8.53
N ILE A 32 -1.84 -0.07 -9.00
CA ILE A 32 -1.50 1.36 -9.08
C ILE A 32 -2.43 2.08 -10.05
N ARG A 33 -2.72 1.49 -11.22
CA ARG A 33 -3.67 2.08 -12.17
C ARG A 33 -5.03 2.31 -11.51
N ARG A 34 -5.54 1.33 -10.76
CA ARG A 34 -6.81 1.44 -10.04
C ARG A 34 -6.77 2.50 -8.94
N CYS A 35 -5.70 2.58 -8.16
CA CYS A 35 -5.54 3.63 -7.14
C CYS A 35 -5.62 5.04 -7.73
N MET A 36 -5.13 5.21 -8.96
CA MET A 36 -5.21 6.47 -9.70
C MET A 36 -6.61 6.71 -10.29
N GLU A 37 -7.23 5.69 -10.89
CA GLU A 37 -8.57 5.77 -11.50
C GLU A 37 -9.68 6.04 -10.47
N THR A 38 -9.61 5.43 -9.28
CA THR A 38 -10.64 5.61 -8.24
C THR A 38 -10.46 6.89 -7.42
N GLY A 39 -9.40 7.66 -7.66
CA GLY A 39 -9.12 8.94 -6.99
C GLY A 39 -8.63 8.85 -5.54
N THR A 40 -8.57 7.65 -4.94
CA THR A 40 -8.05 7.47 -3.58
C THR A 40 -6.56 7.77 -3.51
N ARG A 41 -5.81 7.46 -4.58
CA ARG A 41 -4.36 7.66 -4.70
C ARG A 41 -3.59 7.11 -3.50
N GLN A 42 -4.09 6.00 -2.94
CA GLN A 42 -3.56 5.41 -1.72
C GLN A 42 -3.52 3.89 -1.80
N PHE A 43 -2.54 3.30 -1.15
CA PHE A 43 -2.41 1.86 -0.91
C PHE A 43 -1.70 1.63 0.42
N GLY A 44 -1.89 0.45 1.02
CA GLY A 44 -1.13 0.03 2.19
C GLY A 44 0.18 -0.65 1.77
N MET A 45 1.24 -0.46 2.54
CA MET A 45 2.46 -1.25 2.42
C MET A 45 2.70 -2.05 3.68
N CYS A 46 2.98 -3.33 3.49
CA CYS A 46 3.37 -4.27 4.53
C CYS A 46 4.67 -4.97 4.14
N ILE A 47 5.37 -5.49 5.14
CA ILE A 47 6.52 -6.35 4.94
C ILE A 47 6.02 -7.77 4.68
N SER A 48 6.77 -8.54 3.91
CA SER A 48 6.47 -9.96 3.70
C SER A 48 6.51 -10.73 5.03
N ASP A 49 5.55 -11.63 5.19
CA ASP A 49 5.49 -12.60 6.26
C ASP A 49 5.41 -14.00 5.64
N PRO A 50 6.31 -14.95 5.98
CA PRO A 50 6.37 -16.25 5.32
C PRO A 50 5.18 -17.15 5.61
N VAL A 51 4.40 -16.88 6.67
CA VAL A 51 3.25 -17.70 7.08
C VAL A 51 1.94 -17.06 6.61
N LYS A 52 1.81 -15.74 6.76
CA LYS A 52 0.58 -14.98 6.47
C LYS A 52 0.58 -14.31 5.09
N GLY A 53 1.70 -14.35 4.38
CA GLY A 53 1.95 -13.58 3.16
C GLY A 53 2.48 -12.17 3.47
N PHE A 54 1.82 -11.43 4.37
CA PHE A 54 2.29 -10.13 4.84
C PHE A 54 1.93 -9.84 6.30
N ALA A 55 2.74 -8.97 6.91
CA ALA A 55 2.66 -8.61 8.32
C ALA A 55 1.32 -7.96 8.71
N ASP A 56 0.93 -8.13 9.98
CA ASP A 56 -0.33 -7.58 10.53
C ASP A 56 -0.32 -6.04 10.67
N TYR A 57 0.82 -5.39 10.46
CA TYR A 57 0.99 -3.96 10.62
C TYR A 57 1.67 -3.37 9.39
N GLY A 58 1.19 -2.19 8.98
CA GLY A 58 1.71 -1.50 7.80
C GLY A 58 1.49 0.01 7.87
N CYS A 59 1.83 0.67 6.76
CA CYS A 59 1.62 2.10 6.58
C CYS A 59 0.83 2.38 5.30
N ILE A 60 -0.15 3.27 5.37
CA ILE A 60 -0.78 3.84 4.18
C ILE A 60 0.21 4.79 3.51
N LEU A 61 0.38 4.63 2.21
CA LEU A 61 1.12 5.56 1.37
C LEU A 61 0.15 6.31 0.46
N GLU A 62 0.38 7.61 0.35
CA GLU A 62 -0.26 8.46 -0.65
C GLU A 62 0.65 8.57 -1.86
N ILE A 63 0.12 8.24 -3.04
CA ILE A 63 0.77 8.45 -4.32
C ILE A 63 0.78 9.95 -4.59
N ARG A 64 1.98 10.53 -4.74
CA ARG A 64 2.19 11.93 -5.10
C ARG A 64 2.30 12.12 -6.61
N ASN A 65 3.01 11.22 -7.28
CA ASN A 65 3.19 11.21 -8.72
C ASN A 65 3.35 9.79 -9.24
N VAL A 66 3.01 9.57 -10.51
CA VAL A 66 3.27 8.31 -11.22
C VAL A 66 3.79 8.63 -12.61
N GLU A 67 4.93 8.05 -12.96
CA GLU A 67 5.46 8.06 -14.32
C GLU A 67 5.30 6.67 -14.93
N PHE A 68 4.55 6.57 -16.04
CA PHE A 68 4.34 5.32 -16.74
C PHE A 68 5.29 5.17 -17.92
N PHE A 69 5.84 3.98 -18.09
CA PHE A 69 6.66 3.61 -19.24
C PHE A 69 5.83 2.89 -20.32
N ALA A 70 6.35 2.84 -21.54
CA ALA A 70 5.65 2.24 -22.70
C ALA A 70 5.39 0.73 -22.56
N ASP A 71 6.21 0.02 -21.77
CA ASP A 71 5.99 -1.40 -21.45
C ASP A 71 4.99 -1.62 -20.29
N GLY A 72 4.47 -0.50 -19.76
CA GLY A 72 3.49 -0.40 -18.69
C GLY A 72 4.02 -0.59 -17.29
N ARG A 73 5.35 -0.60 -17.09
CA ARG A 73 5.97 -0.38 -15.77
C ARG A 73 5.72 1.06 -15.32
N SER A 74 5.96 1.36 -14.05
CA SER A 74 5.92 2.74 -13.55
C SER A 74 6.91 3.02 -12.43
N VAL A 75 7.34 4.28 -12.33
CA VAL A 75 7.90 4.83 -11.10
C VAL A 75 6.78 5.55 -10.36
N VAL A 76 6.62 5.23 -9.07
CA VAL A 76 5.61 5.80 -8.20
C VAL A 76 6.30 6.55 -7.08
N ASP A 77 6.11 7.86 -7.04
CA ASP A 77 6.50 8.66 -5.89
C ASP A 77 5.38 8.61 -4.86
N SER A 78 5.69 8.16 -3.66
CA SER A 78 4.71 8.07 -2.58
C SER A 78 5.27 8.58 -1.26
N ILE A 79 4.40 8.87 -0.30
CA ILE A 79 4.78 9.29 1.05
C ILE A 79 3.91 8.56 2.07
N GLY A 80 4.53 8.07 3.14
CA GLY A 80 3.80 7.44 4.23
C GLY A 80 2.89 8.43 4.97
N LYS A 81 1.73 7.95 5.43
CA LYS A 81 0.70 8.77 6.07
C LYS A 81 0.29 8.28 7.44
N ARG A 82 -0.29 7.09 7.50
CA ARG A 82 -0.91 6.55 8.73
C ARG A 82 -0.52 5.11 8.92
N ARG A 83 -0.33 4.71 10.17
CA ARG A 83 -0.12 3.31 10.53
C ARG A 83 -1.46 2.61 10.58
N PHE A 84 -1.46 1.33 10.25
CA PHE A 84 -2.66 0.51 10.35
C PHE A 84 -2.34 -0.89 10.88
N LYS A 85 -3.37 -1.52 11.43
CA LYS A 85 -3.42 -2.94 11.74
C LYS A 85 -4.33 -3.64 10.74
N VAL A 86 -3.89 -4.79 10.25
CA VAL A 86 -4.68 -5.69 9.40
C VAL A 86 -5.67 -6.45 10.27
N ILE A 87 -6.94 -6.41 9.88
CA ILE A 87 -8.04 -7.13 10.53
C ILE A 87 -8.36 -8.40 9.75
N GLN A 88 -8.30 -8.34 8.42
CA GLN A 88 -8.53 -9.49 7.55
C GLN A 88 -7.69 -9.39 6.28
N HIS A 89 -7.00 -10.48 5.95
CA HIS A 89 -6.26 -10.65 4.70
C HIS A 89 -7.19 -11.12 3.58
N SER A 90 -6.95 -10.66 2.36
CA SER A 90 -7.70 -11.05 1.16
C SER A 90 -6.85 -10.82 -0.10
N GLN A 91 -7.39 -11.19 -1.25
CA GLN A 91 -6.76 -10.97 -2.55
C GLN A 91 -7.78 -10.53 -3.58
N ARG A 92 -7.32 -9.75 -4.56
CA ARG A 92 -8.12 -9.31 -5.70
C ARG A 92 -7.24 -9.23 -6.93
N ASP A 93 -7.61 -9.95 -7.99
CA ASP A 93 -6.96 -9.89 -9.31
C ASP A 93 -5.43 -10.05 -9.24
N GLY A 94 -4.95 -10.93 -8.36
CA GLY A 94 -3.55 -11.30 -8.21
C GLY A 94 -2.70 -10.40 -7.29
N TYR A 95 -3.27 -9.36 -6.67
CA TYR A 95 -2.60 -8.59 -5.61
C TYR A 95 -3.35 -8.70 -4.28
N ASN A 96 -2.63 -8.45 -3.18
CA ASN A 96 -3.17 -8.56 -1.83
C ASN A 96 -4.09 -7.38 -1.49
N THR A 97 -5.14 -7.64 -0.73
CA THR A 97 -5.98 -6.62 -0.10
C THR A 97 -6.16 -6.91 1.38
N ALA A 98 -6.58 -5.90 2.14
CA ALA A 98 -6.90 -6.07 3.55
C ALA A 98 -8.05 -5.17 4.00
N ASP A 99 -8.82 -5.68 4.96
CA ASP A 99 -9.60 -4.83 5.85
C ASP A 99 -8.68 -4.36 6.98
N ILE A 100 -8.65 -3.06 7.24
CA ILE A 100 -7.70 -2.43 8.15
C ILE A 100 -8.36 -1.49 9.15
N GLU A 101 -7.67 -1.29 10.26
CA GLU A 101 -7.96 -0.29 11.28
C GLU A 101 -6.76 0.64 11.45
N TYR A 102 -7.00 1.96 11.50
CA TYR A 102 -5.93 2.92 11.73
C TYR A 102 -5.47 2.91 13.17
N ILE A 103 -4.17 3.10 13.35
CA ILE A 103 -3.55 3.21 14.67
C ILE A 103 -3.38 4.71 14.96
N GLU A 104 -4.07 5.17 16.00
CA GLU A 104 -3.94 6.54 16.50
C GLU A 104 -2.88 6.61 17.59
N ASP A 105 -2.11 7.69 17.62
CA ASP A 105 -1.14 7.95 18.67
C ASP A 105 -1.87 8.33 19.97
N GLN A 106 -1.46 7.73 21.09
CA GLN A 106 -1.92 8.16 22.41
C GLN A 106 -1.01 9.29 22.91
N LYS A 107 -1.62 10.40 23.31
CA LYS A 107 -0.89 11.43 24.04
C LYS A 107 -0.51 10.88 25.41
N VAL A 108 0.72 11.13 25.81
CA VAL A 108 1.18 10.90 27.18
C VAL A 108 0.92 12.20 27.93
N ASP A 109 0.16 12.12 29.02
CA ASP A 109 -0.09 13.23 29.96
C ASP A 109 1.16 13.53 30.81
#